data_AF-A0A1H2G768-F1
#
_entry.id   AF-A0A1H2G768-F1
#
_cell.length_a   1.000
_cell.length_b   1.000
_cell.length_c   1.000
_cell.angle_alpha   90.00
_cell.angle_beta   90.00
_cell.angle_gamma   90.00
#
_symmetry.space_group_name_H-M   'P 1'
#
loop_
_entity.id
_entity.type
_entity.pdbx_description
1 polymer ?
#
loop_
_entity_poly.entity_id
_entity_poly.type
_entity_poly.pdbx_seq_one_letter_code
_entity_poly.pdbx_strand_id
1 'polypeptide(L)'
;MGVDRDPCAPLGARVGMSGVCAAGFAVRTPFERHYVKDLSASAHPDAVRAFNATPSVRRKFFAGSHGAYRAGHHYIVAPARWEQTVEGKVWLGVFAHESGHAIDLHDRGARGGRSVWLAPAIRQDRKEMPEPPFRGPGLRGPGRGDAERALRAFPDAARAVLLAWLPGRGAAGRFAVAWTDGRLDDAIRGFIRLRRRSAAAPVPCDDARLQLYALAKVGDFIGAVYDRERGGGHSRAYYRAFSPVHGASLTIGHTAEAFANAFVSDVVAGTELLSFLVETAAPHTHAAYRVLLRRIGEGRCRPSDGCRERSDSPA
;
A
#
# COMPACT_ATOMS: atom_id res chain seq x y z
N MET A 1 10.42 -65.37 11.44
CA MET A 1 9.26 -64.68 10.85
C MET A 1 9.36 -63.22 11.25
N GLY A 2 10.04 -62.45 10.40
CA GLY A 2 10.30 -61.03 10.61
C GLY A 2 9.27 -60.18 9.89
N VAL A 3 9.04 -58.99 10.45
CA VAL A 3 8.55 -57.84 9.69
C VAL A 3 9.37 -56.65 10.17
N ASP A 4 10.45 -56.39 9.45
CA ASP A 4 11.20 -55.13 9.53
C ASP A 4 10.29 -53.99 9.05
N ARG A 5 10.20 -52.94 9.86
CA ARG A 5 9.64 -51.66 9.43
C ARG A 5 10.78 -50.81 8.91
N ASP A 6 10.75 -50.56 7.61
CA ASP A 6 11.66 -49.71 6.89
C ASP A 6 11.45 -48.22 7.28
N PRO A 7 12.45 -47.52 7.86
CA PRO A 7 12.32 -46.11 8.26
C PRO A 7 12.62 -45.12 7.12
N CYS A 8 12.73 -45.60 5.87
CA CYS A 8 13.01 -44.77 4.70
C CYS A 8 11.88 -44.80 3.66
N ALA A 9 10.66 -44.42 4.06
CA ALA A 9 9.64 -44.03 3.09
C ALA A 9 9.74 -42.52 2.86
N PRO A 10 10.11 -42.03 1.66
CA PRO A 10 10.10 -40.60 1.39
C PRO A 10 8.65 -40.11 1.50
N LEU A 11 8.44 -39.13 2.38
CA LEU A 11 7.24 -38.30 2.40
C LEU A 11 7.00 -37.83 0.96
N GLY A 12 5.94 -38.37 0.35
CA GLY A 12 5.53 -38.02 -1.00
C GLY A 12 5.53 -36.52 -1.16
N ALA A 13 6.38 -36.04 -2.06
CA ALA A 13 6.37 -34.68 -2.55
C ALA A 13 4.94 -34.39 -3.02
N ARG A 14 4.21 -33.60 -2.23
CA ARG A 14 2.98 -32.97 -2.72
C ARG A 14 3.41 -32.12 -3.90
N VAL A 15 2.97 -32.52 -5.09
CA VAL A 15 3.10 -31.78 -6.35
C VAL A 15 2.74 -30.32 -6.06
N GLY A 16 3.77 -29.48 -6.02
CA GLY A 16 3.65 -28.09 -5.66
C GLY A 16 2.80 -27.39 -6.69
N MET A 17 1.70 -26.78 -6.26
CA MET A 17 0.90 -25.90 -7.11
C MET A 17 1.60 -24.54 -7.26
N SER A 18 2.87 -24.53 -7.69
CA SER A 18 3.57 -23.31 -8.06
C SER A 18 2.98 -22.83 -9.39
N GLY A 19 2.20 -21.75 -9.34
CA GLY A 19 1.70 -21.06 -10.52
C GLY A 19 2.07 -19.58 -10.44
N VAL A 20 2.06 -18.89 -11.58
CA VAL A 20 2.17 -17.42 -11.64
C VAL A 20 0.81 -16.89 -12.05
N CYS A 21 0.26 -15.89 -11.35
CA CYS A 21 -1.00 -15.28 -11.78
C CYS A 21 -0.77 -14.30 -12.95
N ALA A 22 -1.83 -13.82 -13.60
CA ALA A 22 -1.72 -12.89 -14.73
C ALA A 22 -0.93 -11.61 -14.41
N ALA A 23 -0.93 -11.18 -13.14
CA ALA A 23 -0.17 -10.03 -12.65
C ALA A 23 1.30 -10.35 -12.30
N GLY A 24 1.78 -11.57 -12.54
CA GLY A 24 3.19 -11.96 -12.32
C GLY A 24 3.53 -12.38 -10.89
N PHE A 25 2.57 -12.38 -9.96
CA PHE A 25 2.80 -12.85 -8.60
C PHE A 25 2.87 -14.38 -8.54
N ALA A 26 3.84 -14.89 -7.78
CA ALA A 26 3.99 -16.30 -7.49
C ALA A 26 2.88 -16.77 -6.53
N VAL A 27 2.09 -17.74 -6.96
CA VAL A 27 1.10 -18.45 -6.15
C VAL A 27 1.80 -19.65 -5.51
N ARG A 28 2.14 -19.52 -4.23
CA ARG A 28 2.95 -20.54 -3.53
C ARG A 28 2.15 -21.37 -2.55
N THR A 29 1.05 -20.81 -2.05
CA THR A 29 0.17 -21.49 -1.09
C THR A 29 -1.30 -21.43 -1.53
N PRO A 30 -2.16 -22.35 -1.04
CA PRO A 30 -3.60 -22.25 -1.24
C PRO A 30 -4.20 -20.96 -0.69
N PHE A 31 -3.64 -20.43 0.39
CA PHE A 31 -4.05 -19.14 0.96
C PHE A 31 -3.73 -18.00 -0.03
N GLU A 32 -2.48 -17.86 -0.48
CA GLU A 32 -2.09 -16.81 -1.43
C GLU A 32 -2.89 -16.87 -2.72
N ARG A 33 -3.19 -18.08 -3.23
CA ARG A 33 -4.03 -18.25 -4.43
C ARG A 33 -5.34 -17.47 -4.37
N HIS A 34 -6.01 -17.49 -3.22
CA HIS A 34 -7.31 -16.83 -3.08
C HIS A 34 -7.21 -15.31 -3.18
N TYR A 35 -6.06 -14.73 -2.83
CA TYR A 35 -5.88 -13.28 -2.81
C TYR A 35 -5.15 -12.76 -4.05
N VAL A 36 -4.04 -13.41 -4.37
CA VAL A 36 -3.10 -12.99 -5.43
C VAL A 36 -3.73 -13.03 -6.82
N LYS A 37 -4.70 -13.92 -7.06
CA LYS A 37 -5.40 -14.01 -8.36
C LYS A 37 -6.23 -12.76 -8.68
N ASP A 38 -6.66 -12.03 -7.64
CA ASP A 38 -7.54 -10.85 -7.76
C ASP A 38 -6.81 -9.53 -7.44
N LEU A 39 -5.48 -9.59 -7.28
CA LEU A 39 -4.64 -8.39 -7.31
C LEU A 39 -4.62 -7.80 -8.73
N SER A 40 -4.26 -6.53 -8.84
CA SER A 40 -4.30 -5.78 -10.10
C SER A 40 -3.45 -6.45 -11.17
N ALA A 41 -4.01 -6.64 -12.36
CA ALA A 41 -3.23 -7.05 -13.54
C ALA A 41 -2.17 -6.01 -13.92
N SER A 42 -2.37 -4.75 -13.53
CA SER A 42 -1.41 -3.65 -13.69
C SER A 42 -0.56 -3.40 -12.44
N ALA A 43 -0.45 -4.38 -11.54
CA ALA A 43 0.38 -4.24 -10.35
C ALA A 43 1.82 -3.86 -10.71
N HIS A 44 2.43 -2.98 -9.91
CA HIS A 44 3.74 -2.45 -10.23
C HIS A 44 4.81 -3.57 -10.23
N PRO A 45 5.67 -3.69 -11.26
CA PRO A 45 6.64 -4.78 -11.38
C PRO A 45 7.59 -4.93 -10.19
N ASP A 46 8.03 -3.82 -9.58
CA ASP A 46 8.85 -3.87 -8.35
C ASP A 46 8.09 -4.46 -7.16
N ALA A 47 6.79 -4.18 -7.03
CA ALA A 47 5.97 -4.74 -5.95
C ALA A 47 5.79 -6.25 -6.13
N VAL A 48 5.53 -6.69 -7.36
CA VAL A 48 5.46 -8.10 -7.74
C VAL A 48 6.79 -8.81 -7.43
N ARG A 49 7.93 -8.23 -7.83
CA ARG A 49 9.25 -8.79 -7.53
C ARG A 49 9.52 -8.88 -6.03
N ALA A 50 9.23 -7.83 -5.27
CA ALA A 50 9.41 -7.82 -3.82
C ALA A 50 8.55 -8.88 -3.11
N PHE A 51 7.31 -9.05 -3.54
CA PHE A 51 6.42 -10.12 -3.05
C PHE A 51 7.01 -11.50 -3.36
N ASN A 52 7.45 -11.72 -4.60
CA ASN A 52 8.01 -13.00 -5.04
C ASN A 52 9.32 -13.34 -4.33
N ALA A 53 10.14 -12.34 -4.01
CA ALA A 53 11.39 -12.49 -3.27
C ALA A 53 11.20 -12.73 -1.76
N THR A 54 10.03 -12.42 -1.21
CA THR A 54 9.71 -12.65 0.20
C THR A 54 9.10 -14.04 0.37
N PRO A 55 9.51 -14.89 1.32
CA PRO A 55 8.89 -16.20 1.54
C PRO A 55 7.38 -16.13 1.73
N SER A 56 6.70 -17.24 1.41
CA SER A 56 5.24 -17.30 1.54
C SER A 56 4.82 -17.17 3.01
N VAL A 57 3.87 -16.27 3.26
CA VAL A 57 3.30 -16.09 4.59
C VAL A 57 2.38 -17.25 4.96
N ARG A 58 2.45 -17.69 6.22
CA ARG A 58 1.46 -18.62 6.75
C ARG A 58 0.14 -17.88 7.01
N ARG A 59 -0.95 -18.63 7.17
CA ARG A 59 -2.26 -18.10 7.55
C ARG A 59 -2.62 -18.51 8.97
N LYS A 60 -3.19 -17.57 9.74
CA LYS A 60 -4.06 -17.86 10.89
C LYS A 60 -5.38 -17.12 10.74
N PHE A 61 -6.40 -17.50 11.50
CA PHE A 61 -7.66 -16.75 11.54
C PHE A 61 -8.31 -16.85 12.90
N PHE A 62 -8.84 -15.73 13.37
CA PHE A 62 -9.68 -15.63 14.54
C PHE A 62 -10.94 -14.88 14.13
N ALA A 63 -12.11 -15.35 14.54
CA ALA A 63 -13.37 -14.67 14.26
C ALA A 63 -13.32 -13.23 14.82
N GLY A 64 -13.81 -12.26 14.04
CA GLY A 64 -13.77 -10.84 14.40
C GLY A 64 -12.40 -10.15 14.24
N SER A 65 -11.39 -10.82 13.68
CA SER A 65 -10.10 -10.18 13.39
C SER A 65 -10.17 -9.22 12.19
N HIS A 66 -9.36 -8.16 12.20
CA HIS A 66 -9.33 -7.10 11.18
C HIS A 66 -8.11 -7.14 10.25
N GLY A 67 -7.42 -8.28 10.16
CA GLY A 67 -6.10 -8.34 9.52
C GLY A 67 -4.97 -8.05 10.51
N ALA A 68 -3.90 -8.83 10.44
CA ALA A 68 -2.65 -8.51 11.13
C ALA A 68 -1.52 -9.42 10.67
N TYR A 69 -0.38 -8.84 10.33
CA TYR A 69 0.86 -9.56 10.17
C TYR A 69 1.56 -9.75 11.51
N ARG A 70 2.16 -10.93 11.71
CA ARG A 70 2.86 -11.32 12.93
C ARG A 70 4.30 -11.71 12.60
N ALA A 71 5.20 -10.74 12.65
CA ALA A 71 6.59 -10.87 12.23
C ALA A 71 7.33 -12.05 12.88
N GLY A 72 7.19 -12.25 14.20
CA GLY A 72 7.87 -13.32 14.93
C GLY A 72 7.50 -14.75 14.51
N HIS A 73 6.42 -14.89 13.73
CA HIS A 73 5.95 -16.18 13.24
C HIS A 73 5.65 -16.18 11.73
N HIS A 74 5.92 -15.08 11.03
CA HIS A 74 5.69 -14.93 9.59
C HIS A 74 4.32 -15.46 9.13
N TYR A 75 3.24 -14.92 9.71
CA TYR A 75 1.87 -15.22 9.29
C TYR A 75 0.98 -13.98 9.22
N ILE A 76 -0.04 -14.05 8.38
CA ILE A 76 -1.13 -13.08 8.29
C ILE A 76 -2.38 -13.68 8.97
N VAL A 77 -3.04 -12.89 9.81
CA VAL A 77 -4.38 -13.18 10.32
C VAL A 77 -5.40 -12.79 9.26
N ALA A 78 -5.97 -13.76 8.56
CA ALA A 78 -6.93 -13.51 7.48
C ALA A 78 -7.82 -14.74 7.23
N PRO A 79 -9.04 -14.55 6.72
CA PRO A 79 -9.90 -15.64 6.29
C PRO A 79 -9.21 -16.44 5.17
N ALA A 80 -9.53 -17.73 5.05
CA ALA A 80 -8.92 -18.59 4.05
C ALA A 80 -9.31 -18.15 2.63
N ARG A 81 -10.53 -17.65 2.49
CA ARG A 81 -11.18 -17.21 1.26
C ARG A 81 -11.87 -15.90 1.56
N TRP A 82 -11.48 -14.83 0.89
CA TRP A 82 -12.14 -13.55 1.07
C TRP A 82 -13.55 -13.57 0.48
N GLU A 83 -13.78 -14.41 -0.54
CA GLU A 83 -15.05 -14.54 -1.28
C GLU A 83 -16.22 -14.99 -0.39
N GLN A 84 -15.91 -15.60 0.77
CA GLN A 84 -16.90 -16.13 1.71
C GLN A 84 -17.17 -15.17 2.88
N THR A 85 -16.63 -13.96 2.85
CA THR A 85 -16.75 -12.99 3.94
C THR A 85 -17.68 -11.84 3.57
N VAL A 86 -18.30 -11.25 4.59
CA VAL A 86 -19.14 -10.06 4.40
C VAL A 86 -18.32 -8.84 3.99
N GLU A 87 -17.01 -8.82 4.24
CA GLU A 87 -16.10 -7.78 3.78
C GLU A 87 -15.67 -7.93 2.31
N GLY A 88 -15.85 -9.13 1.74
CA GLY A 88 -15.56 -9.40 0.33
C GLY A 88 -14.15 -8.97 -0.07
N LYS A 89 -14.03 -8.28 -1.21
CA LYS A 89 -12.74 -7.83 -1.76
C LYS A 89 -11.97 -6.85 -0.87
N VAL A 90 -12.55 -6.30 0.21
CA VAL A 90 -11.78 -5.50 1.18
C VAL A 90 -10.63 -6.32 1.77
N TRP A 91 -10.82 -7.62 1.96
CA TRP A 91 -9.76 -8.52 2.40
C TRP A 91 -8.59 -8.62 1.41
N LEU A 92 -8.77 -8.33 0.12
CA LEU A 92 -7.65 -8.19 -0.84
C LEU A 92 -6.75 -7.01 -0.45
N GLY A 93 -7.34 -5.88 -0.10
CA GLY A 93 -6.62 -4.72 0.40
C GLY A 93 -5.93 -4.98 1.73
N VAL A 94 -6.61 -5.69 2.65
CA VAL A 94 -6.01 -6.10 3.94
C VAL A 94 -4.82 -7.04 3.70
N PHE A 95 -4.98 -8.05 2.86
CA PHE A 95 -3.89 -8.95 2.50
C PHE A 95 -2.72 -8.23 1.86
N ALA A 96 -2.97 -7.27 0.94
CA ALA A 96 -1.94 -6.46 0.33
C ALA A 96 -1.18 -5.64 1.39
N HIS A 97 -1.90 -4.97 2.30
CA HIS A 97 -1.32 -4.19 3.39
C HIS A 97 -0.42 -5.06 4.29
N GLU A 98 -0.94 -6.19 4.76
CA GLU A 98 -0.20 -7.10 5.62
C GLU A 98 0.96 -7.79 4.90
N SER A 99 0.85 -8.02 3.58
CA SER A 99 1.97 -8.47 2.75
C SER A 99 3.04 -7.40 2.64
N GLY A 100 2.68 -6.12 2.59
CA GLY A 100 3.62 -5.01 2.71
C GLY A 100 4.44 -5.08 4.00
N HIS A 101 3.80 -5.34 5.14
CA HIS A 101 4.51 -5.59 6.40
C HIS A 101 5.36 -6.87 6.37
N ALA A 102 4.90 -7.94 5.71
CA ALA A 102 5.68 -9.15 5.56
C ALA A 102 6.97 -8.89 4.77
N ILE A 103 6.87 -8.19 3.63
CA ILE A 103 8.00 -7.78 2.78
C ILE A 103 8.97 -6.89 3.56
N ASP A 104 8.44 -5.92 4.32
CA ASP A 104 9.24 -5.00 5.12
C ASP A 104 10.03 -5.72 6.23
N LEU A 105 9.35 -6.56 7.01
CA LEU A 105 9.85 -7.12 8.26
C LEU A 105 10.48 -8.51 8.13
N HIS A 106 10.39 -9.17 6.98
CA HIS A 106 10.93 -10.52 6.78
C HIS A 106 12.42 -10.58 7.18
N ASP A 107 12.75 -11.55 8.06
CA ASP A 107 14.06 -11.79 8.69
C ASP A 107 14.63 -10.67 9.57
N ARG A 108 13.82 -9.67 9.95
CA ARG A 108 14.30 -8.53 10.75
C ARG A 108 13.53 -8.25 12.04
N GLY A 109 12.45 -9.00 12.29
CA GLY A 109 11.62 -8.86 13.49
C GLY A 109 10.92 -7.49 13.58
N ALA A 110 10.18 -7.26 14.67
CA ALA A 110 9.32 -6.08 14.81
C ALA A 110 10.05 -4.74 14.99
N ARG A 111 11.35 -4.76 15.31
CA ARG A 111 12.18 -3.55 15.55
C ARG A 111 13.16 -3.24 14.40
N GLY A 112 13.22 -4.10 13.37
CA GLY A 112 14.27 -4.04 12.33
C GLY A 112 13.75 -3.84 10.91
N GLY A 113 12.52 -3.39 10.72
CA GLY A 113 11.93 -3.21 9.39
C GLY A 113 12.83 -2.41 8.44
N ARG A 114 12.92 -2.84 7.18
CA ARG A 114 13.70 -2.14 6.17
C ARG A 114 13.14 -0.74 5.88
N SER A 115 11.87 -0.51 6.19
CA SER A 115 11.16 0.76 6.07
C SER A 115 11.75 1.86 6.93
N VAL A 116 12.53 1.56 7.99
CA VAL A 116 13.20 2.63 8.78
C VAL A 116 14.09 3.53 7.92
N TRP A 117 14.53 3.04 6.75
CA TRP A 117 15.32 3.77 5.77
C TRP A 117 14.51 4.85 5.03
N LEU A 118 13.18 4.83 5.14
CA LEU A 118 12.31 5.91 4.66
C LEU A 118 12.39 7.16 5.55
N ALA A 119 12.94 7.05 6.77
CA ALA A 119 12.92 8.14 7.75
C ALA A 119 13.50 9.48 7.24
N PRO A 120 14.66 9.53 6.54
CA PRO A 120 15.16 10.79 5.99
C PRO A 120 14.20 11.42 4.97
N ALA A 121 13.60 10.61 4.09
CA ALA A 121 12.65 11.06 3.08
C ALA A 121 11.34 11.56 3.71
N ILE A 122 10.82 10.85 4.71
CA ILE A 122 9.65 11.28 5.50
C ILE A 122 9.91 12.63 6.16
N ARG A 123 11.11 12.83 6.73
CA ARG A 123 11.48 14.13 7.31
C ARG A 123 11.54 15.24 6.26
N GLN A 124 11.99 14.93 5.05
CA GLN A 124 12.01 15.91 3.95
C GLN A 124 10.60 16.31 3.56
N ASP A 125 9.72 15.34 3.30
CA ASP A 125 8.31 15.63 3.00
C ASP A 125 7.65 16.43 4.12
N ARG A 126 7.86 16.07 5.40
CA ARG A 126 7.35 16.83 6.55
C ARG A 126 7.79 18.30 6.58
N LYS A 127 9.01 18.60 6.13
CA LYS A 127 9.53 19.99 6.07
C LYS A 127 8.91 20.78 4.92
N GLU A 128 8.65 20.12 3.80
CA GLU A 128 8.06 20.70 2.59
C GLU A 128 6.53 20.70 2.63
N MET A 129 5.95 20.22 3.73
CA MET A 129 4.52 20.16 3.94
C MET A 129 3.90 21.53 3.65
N PRO A 130 3.00 21.64 2.66
CA PRO A 130 2.33 22.89 2.38
C PRO A 130 1.60 23.35 3.64
N GLU A 131 1.78 24.61 4.03
CA GLU A 131 0.94 25.19 5.07
C GLU A 131 -0.53 24.98 4.67
N PRO A 132 -1.40 24.58 5.60
CA PRO A 132 -2.80 24.33 5.25
C PRO A 132 -3.37 25.61 4.64
N PRO A 133 -3.88 25.58 3.39
CA PRO A 133 -4.44 26.77 2.80
C PRO A 133 -5.58 27.27 3.69
N PHE A 134 -5.57 28.59 3.90
CA PHE A 134 -6.51 29.35 4.70
C PHE A 134 -7.95 28.82 4.56
N ARG A 135 -8.65 28.58 5.67
CA ARG A 135 -10.09 28.23 5.67
C ARG A 135 -10.92 29.45 5.27
N GLY A 136 -10.95 29.76 3.97
CA GLY A 136 -11.86 30.75 3.40
C GLY A 136 -13.30 30.23 3.41
N PRO A 137 -14.31 31.11 3.63
CA PRO A 137 -15.70 30.72 3.59
C PRO A 137 -16.17 30.48 2.15
N GLY A 138 -16.97 29.42 1.95
CA GLY A 138 -17.87 29.29 0.80
C GLY A 138 -17.40 28.35 -0.31
N LEU A 139 -17.89 27.11 -0.26
CA LEU A 139 -17.85 26.14 -1.36
C LEU A 139 -18.67 26.64 -2.56
N ARG A 140 -18.13 27.56 -3.37
CA ARG A 140 -18.48 27.54 -4.80
C ARG A 140 -17.83 26.30 -5.39
N GLY A 141 -18.61 25.49 -6.10
CA GLY A 141 -18.05 24.40 -6.89
C GLY A 141 -16.98 24.96 -7.84
N PRO A 142 -15.90 24.21 -8.11
CA PRO A 142 -14.88 24.70 -9.03
C PRO A 142 -15.51 25.08 -10.36
N GLY A 143 -15.04 26.17 -10.96
CA GLY A 143 -15.44 26.53 -12.31
C GLY A 143 -15.11 25.38 -13.27
N ARG A 144 -15.84 25.28 -14.38
CA ARG A 144 -15.57 24.24 -15.39
C ARG A 144 -14.10 24.28 -15.85
N GLY A 145 -13.53 25.47 -16.02
CA GLY A 145 -12.12 25.65 -16.38
C GLY A 145 -11.12 25.16 -15.33
N ASP A 146 -11.43 25.30 -14.04
CA ASP A 146 -10.56 24.84 -12.95
C ASP A 146 -10.55 23.31 -12.88
N ALA A 147 -11.71 22.70 -13.02
CA ALA A 147 -11.85 21.25 -13.05
C ALA A 147 -11.10 20.62 -14.24
N GLU A 148 -11.21 21.21 -15.43
CA GLU A 148 -10.49 20.74 -16.62
C GLU A 148 -8.96 20.91 -16.46
N ARG A 149 -8.50 22.04 -15.92
CA ARG A 149 -7.08 22.28 -15.62
C ARG A 149 -6.54 21.27 -14.61
N ALA A 150 -7.24 21.08 -13.49
CA ALA A 150 -6.80 20.17 -12.44
C ALA A 150 -6.76 18.72 -12.93
N LEU A 151 -7.74 18.29 -13.74
CA LEU A 151 -7.73 16.95 -14.34
C LEU A 151 -6.55 16.75 -15.30
N ARG A 152 -6.09 17.79 -16.01
CA ARG A 152 -4.90 17.69 -16.89
C ARG A 152 -3.59 17.48 -16.11
N ALA A 153 -3.55 17.81 -14.82
CA ALA A 153 -2.39 17.51 -13.98
C ALA A 153 -2.27 16.01 -13.64
N PHE A 154 -3.33 15.23 -13.86
CA PHE A 154 -3.29 13.78 -13.69
C PHE A 154 -2.81 13.11 -14.99
N PRO A 155 -1.85 12.17 -14.91
CA PRO A 155 -1.50 11.31 -16.03
C PRO A 155 -2.74 10.62 -16.61
N ASP A 156 -2.73 10.37 -17.92
CA ASP A 156 -3.91 9.87 -18.63
C ASP A 156 -4.52 8.60 -18.02
N ALA A 157 -3.67 7.64 -17.60
CA ALA A 157 -4.11 6.42 -16.96
C ALA A 157 -4.75 6.67 -15.57
N ALA A 158 -4.11 7.50 -14.73
CA ALA A 158 -4.65 7.89 -13.42
C ALA A 158 -5.98 8.66 -13.57
N ARG A 159 -6.05 9.56 -14.55
CA ARG A 159 -7.26 10.33 -14.89
C ARG A 159 -8.39 9.42 -15.34
N ALA A 160 -8.11 8.42 -16.18
CA ALA A 160 -9.11 7.46 -16.62
C ALA A 160 -9.70 6.66 -15.45
N VAL A 161 -8.85 6.18 -14.53
CA VAL A 161 -9.30 5.49 -13.30
C VAL A 161 -10.13 6.41 -12.42
N LEU A 162 -9.70 7.67 -12.22
CA LEU A 162 -10.44 8.65 -11.42
C LEU A 162 -11.84 8.91 -12.00
N LEU A 163 -11.95 9.11 -13.32
CA LEU A 163 -13.23 9.31 -14.01
C LEU A 163 -14.13 8.08 -13.90
N ALA A 164 -13.55 6.88 -14.01
CA ALA A 164 -14.30 5.62 -13.86
C ALA A 164 -14.81 5.43 -12.43
N TRP A 165 -14.03 5.81 -11.41
CA TRP A 165 -14.43 5.70 -10.02
C TRP A 165 -15.43 6.79 -9.60
N LEU A 166 -15.37 7.98 -10.22
CA LEU A 166 -16.27 9.11 -9.96
C LEU A 166 -17.04 9.54 -11.22
N PRO A 167 -17.97 8.72 -11.73
CA PRO A 167 -18.66 8.98 -13.00
C PRO A 167 -19.69 10.12 -12.93
N GLY A 168 -20.06 10.57 -11.72
CA GLY A 168 -21.02 11.67 -11.55
C GLY A 168 -20.50 13.00 -12.11
N ARG A 169 -21.39 13.82 -12.68
CA ARG A 169 -21.05 15.12 -13.28
C ARG A 169 -20.21 15.98 -12.32
N GLY A 170 -19.00 16.32 -12.76
CA GLY A 170 -18.05 17.15 -12.02
C GLY A 170 -17.45 16.54 -10.74
N ALA A 171 -17.71 15.26 -10.43
CA ALA A 171 -17.19 14.61 -9.23
C ALA A 171 -15.67 14.44 -9.27
N ALA A 172 -15.15 13.89 -10.38
CA ALA A 172 -13.70 13.79 -10.62
C ALA A 172 -13.02 15.17 -10.61
N GLY A 173 -13.64 16.19 -11.20
CA GLY A 173 -13.13 17.56 -11.19
C GLY A 173 -13.02 18.17 -9.79
N ARG A 174 -14.03 17.97 -8.93
CA ARG A 174 -13.98 18.42 -7.53
C ARG A 174 -12.86 17.74 -6.74
N PHE A 175 -12.64 16.45 -6.98
CA PHE A 175 -11.52 15.73 -6.39
C PHE A 175 -10.19 16.28 -6.88
N ALA A 176 -10.02 16.39 -8.21
CA ALA A 176 -8.78 16.83 -8.83
C ALA A 176 -8.37 18.22 -8.35
N VAL A 177 -9.32 19.18 -8.28
CA VAL A 177 -9.06 20.52 -7.75
C VAL A 177 -8.61 20.47 -6.30
N ALA A 178 -9.35 19.78 -5.42
CA ALA A 178 -8.95 19.68 -4.02
C ALA A 178 -7.58 19.03 -3.84
N TRP A 179 -7.25 18.05 -4.68
CA TRP A 179 -5.93 17.41 -4.68
C TRP A 179 -4.83 18.36 -5.12
N THR A 180 -4.99 19.04 -6.26
CA THR A 180 -4.00 19.98 -6.81
C THR A 180 -3.81 21.22 -5.94
N ASP A 181 -4.84 21.62 -5.17
CA ASP A 181 -4.77 22.71 -4.19
C ASP A 181 -4.04 22.30 -2.90
N GLY A 182 -3.53 21.06 -2.79
CA GLY A 182 -2.89 20.55 -1.57
C GLY A 182 -3.87 20.21 -0.43
N ARG A 183 -5.19 20.24 -0.68
CA ARG A 183 -6.24 19.90 0.29
C ARG A 183 -6.51 18.39 0.32
N LEU A 184 -5.45 17.61 0.54
CA LEU A 184 -5.45 16.14 0.40
C LEU A 184 -6.54 15.46 1.26
N ASP A 185 -6.69 15.87 2.52
CA ASP A 185 -7.69 15.31 3.44
C ASP A 185 -9.13 15.58 2.96
N ASP A 186 -9.38 16.78 2.42
CA ASP A 186 -10.68 17.15 1.86
C ASP A 186 -10.95 16.43 0.56
N ALA A 187 -9.92 16.23 -0.28
CA ALA A 187 -10.03 15.47 -1.52
C ALA A 187 -10.44 14.02 -1.22
N ILE A 188 -9.75 13.33 -0.30
CA ILE A 188 -10.06 11.94 0.09
C ILE A 188 -11.45 11.83 0.71
N ARG A 189 -11.79 12.68 1.68
CA ARG A 189 -13.13 12.69 2.30
C ARG A 189 -14.23 13.04 1.29
N GLY A 190 -13.95 13.97 0.38
CA GLY A 190 -14.82 14.35 -0.72
C GLY A 190 -15.10 13.18 -1.64
N PHE A 191 -14.05 12.48 -2.07
CA PHE A 191 -14.16 11.25 -2.87
C PHE A 191 -15.03 10.22 -2.18
N ILE A 192 -14.74 9.87 -0.93
CA ILE A 192 -15.47 8.82 -0.20
C ILE A 192 -16.97 9.17 -0.13
N ARG A 193 -17.31 10.43 0.18
CA ARG A 193 -18.70 10.90 0.20
C ARG A 193 -19.35 10.83 -1.18
N LEU A 194 -18.67 11.30 -2.23
CA LEU A 194 -19.18 11.29 -3.60
C LEU A 194 -19.39 9.87 -4.12
N ARG A 195 -18.46 8.95 -3.84
CA ARG A 195 -18.54 7.55 -4.24
C ARG A 195 -19.69 6.83 -3.53
N ARG A 196 -19.87 7.02 -2.22
CA ARG A 196 -21.00 6.46 -1.46
C ARG A 196 -22.37 6.95 -1.95
N ARG A 197 -22.45 8.18 -2.45
CA ARG A 197 -23.67 8.77 -3.03
C ARG A 197 -23.91 8.36 -4.48
N SER A 198 -22.86 7.99 -5.20
CA SER A 198 -22.95 7.59 -6.61
C SER A 198 -23.37 6.12 -6.70
N ALA A 199 -24.66 5.85 -6.50
CA ALA A 199 -25.27 4.52 -6.68
C ALA A 199 -25.33 4.06 -8.16
N ALA A 200 -24.83 4.88 -9.09
CA ALA A 200 -25.09 4.78 -10.53
C ALA A 200 -24.00 4.08 -11.35
N ALA A 201 -22.93 3.57 -10.75
CA ALA A 201 -21.91 2.81 -11.49
C ALA A 201 -22.28 1.32 -11.50
N PRO A 202 -22.20 0.62 -12.65
CA PRO A 202 -22.38 -0.85 -12.73
C PRO A 202 -21.15 -1.60 -12.16
N VAL A 203 -20.50 -1.04 -11.15
CA VAL A 203 -19.33 -1.65 -10.51
C VAL A 203 -19.85 -2.59 -9.42
N PRO A 204 -19.41 -3.86 -9.40
CA PRO A 204 -19.78 -4.78 -8.31
C PRO A 204 -19.53 -4.15 -6.93
N CYS A 205 -20.43 -4.38 -5.98
CA CYS A 205 -20.39 -3.77 -4.64
C CYS A 205 -19.02 -3.97 -3.96
N ASP A 206 -18.43 -5.16 -4.10
CA ASP A 206 -17.12 -5.48 -3.53
C ASP A 206 -15.97 -4.69 -4.15
N ASP A 207 -16.02 -4.42 -5.45
CA ASP A 207 -15.03 -3.57 -6.12
C ASP A 207 -15.12 -2.14 -5.62
N ALA A 208 -16.34 -1.60 -5.45
CA ALA A 208 -16.53 -0.27 -4.88
C ALA A 208 -16.01 -0.17 -3.44
N ARG A 209 -16.17 -1.22 -2.63
CA ARG A 209 -15.63 -1.27 -1.26
C ARG A 209 -14.11 -1.37 -1.24
N LEU A 210 -13.52 -2.17 -2.12
CA LEU A 210 -12.06 -2.22 -2.28
C LEU A 210 -11.49 -0.86 -2.73
N GLN A 211 -12.13 -0.17 -3.67
CA GLN A 211 -11.73 1.18 -4.09
C GLN A 211 -11.71 2.18 -2.92
N LEU A 212 -12.77 2.16 -2.10
CA LEU A 212 -12.86 3.01 -0.91
C LEU A 212 -11.79 2.65 0.13
N TYR A 213 -11.53 1.35 0.33
CA TYR A 213 -10.46 0.88 1.21
C TYR A 213 -9.09 1.32 0.70
N ALA A 214 -8.80 1.12 -0.58
CA ALA A 214 -7.53 1.48 -1.19
C ALA A 214 -7.26 2.99 -1.11
N LEU A 215 -8.28 3.81 -1.35
CA LEU A 215 -8.16 5.26 -1.16
C LEU A 215 -7.96 5.63 0.31
N ALA A 216 -8.60 4.94 1.26
CA ALA A 216 -8.34 5.15 2.68
C ALA A 216 -6.86 4.85 3.02
N LYS A 217 -6.24 3.87 2.35
CA LYS A 217 -4.81 3.57 2.51
C LYS A 217 -3.89 4.66 1.97
N VAL A 218 -4.28 5.38 0.91
CA VAL A 218 -3.59 6.63 0.53
C VAL A 218 -3.65 7.66 1.67
N GLY A 219 -4.80 7.78 2.33
CA GLY A 219 -4.94 8.64 3.52
C GLY A 219 -4.09 8.17 4.71
N ASP A 220 -3.99 6.87 4.94
CA ASP A 220 -3.16 6.28 6.00
C ASP A 220 -1.67 6.50 5.71
N PHE A 221 -1.25 6.40 4.44
CA PHE A 221 0.09 6.76 4.00
C PHE A 221 0.41 8.23 4.33
N ILE A 222 -0.48 9.16 3.95
CA ILE A 222 -0.32 10.60 4.27
C ILE A 222 -0.23 10.80 5.79
N GLY A 223 -1.08 10.14 6.56
CA GLY A 223 -1.04 10.22 8.03
C GLY A 223 0.28 9.71 8.61
N ALA A 224 0.79 8.58 8.11
CA ALA A 224 2.06 8.01 8.52
C ALA A 224 3.24 8.93 8.16
N VAL A 225 3.20 9.56 6.98
CA VAL A 225 4.24 10.51 6.56
C VAL A 225 4.17 11.79 7.39
N TYR A 226 3.02 12.42 7.54
CA TYR A 226 2.93 13.78 8.08
C TYR A 226 2.60 13.88 9.58
N ASP A 227 2.42 12.76 10.29
CA ASP A 227 1.98 12.70 11.70
C ASP A 227 0.72 13.57 11.92
N ARG A 228 -0.12 13.69 10.89
CA ARG A 228 -1.44 14.31 11.04
C ARG A 228 -2.25 13.37 11.93
N GLU A 229 -2.97 13.90 12.91
CA GLU A 229 -3.92 13.16 13.78
C GLU A 229 -4.99 12.34 13.02
N ARG A 230 -4.95 12.29 11.68
CA ARG A 230 -5.97 11.81 10.76
C ARG A 230 -5.41 11.06 9.55
N GLY A 231 -4.33 10.28 9.72
CA GLY A 231 -4.25 9.04 8.95
C GLY A 231 -5.46 8.19 9.32
N GLY A 232 -6.30 7.81 8.35
CA GLY A 232 -7.60 7.20 8.60
C GLY A 232 -7.61 5.91 9.42
N GLY A 233 -6.45 5.26 9.63
CA GLY A 233 -6.31 3.97 10.30
C GLY A 233 -5.65 4.00 11.69
N HIS A 234 -4.78 4.97 12.00
CA HIS A 234 -3.96 4.92 13.22
C HIS A 234 -3.85 6.27 13.94
N SER A 235 -4.09 6.26 15.25
CA SER A 235 -4.00 7.45 16.10
C SER A 235 -2.56 7.78 16.47
N ARG A 236 -2.30 9.02 16.89
CA ARG A 236 -1.00 9.39 17.49
C ARG A 236 -0.62 8.48 18.68
N ALA A 237 -1.62 7.97 19.41
CA ALA A 237 -1.42 7.01 20.49
C ALA A 237 -0.91 5.64 19.99
N TYR A 238 -1.35 5.18 18.82
CA TYR A 238 -0.81 3.97 18.18
C TYR A 238 0.69 4.12 17.92
N TYR A 239 1.11 5.22 17.29
CA TYR A 239 2.52 5.40 16.92
C TYR A 239 3.46 5.56 18.12
N ARG A 240 2.97 6.09 19.25
CA ARG A 240 3.74 6.22 20.51
C ARG A 240 4.14 4.87 21.12
N ALA A 241 3.46 3.78 20.77
CA ALA A 241 3.82 2.44 21.24
C ALA A 241 5.10 1.88 20.57
N PHE A 242 5.58 2.53 19.49
CA PHE A 242 6.73 2.08 18.73
C PHE A 242 7.99 2.88 19.07
N SER A 243 9.15 2.22 18.94
CA SER A 243 10.45 2.86 19.16
C SER A 243 10.70 4.01 18.17
N PRO A 244 11.29 5.12 18.61
CA PRO A 244 11.70 6.22 17.73
C PRO A 244 12.77 5.81 16.71
N VAL A 245 12.78 6.42 15.51
CA VAL A 245 13.77 6.21 14.43
C VAL A 245 14.78 7.39 14.39
N HIS A 246 15.12 7.90 15.57
CA HIS A 246 15.83 9.17 15.85
C HIS A 246 14.92 10.42 15.92
N GLY A 247 14.84 11.03 17.11
CA GLY A 247 13.99 12.19 17.42
C GLY A 247 12.59 11.81 17.92
N ALA A 248 11.91 12.74 18.60
CA ALA A 248 10.67 12.46 19.35
C ALA A 248 9.38 12.33 18.50
N SER A 249 9.45 12.49 17.17
CA SER A 249 8.26 12.61 16.30
C SER A 249 8.10 11.54 15.23
N LEU A 250 9.10 10.67 15.01
CA LEU A 250 9.04 9.61 14.00
C LEU A 250 9.40 8.27 14.63
N THR A 251 8.53 7.28 14.42
CA THR A 251 8.66 5.95 15.02
C THR A 251 8.68 4.86 13.94
N ILE A 252 9.11 3.65 14.32
CA ILE A 252 9.13 2.49 13.41
C ILE A 252 7.73 2.22 12.84
N GLY A 253 6.68 2.48 13.64
CA GLY A 253 5.30 2.36 13.18
C GLY A 253 5.00 3.28 11.99
N HIS A 254 5.45 4.53 12.00
CA HIS A 254 5.23 5.44 10.88
C HIS A 254 5.88 4.94 9.60
N THR A 255 7.13 4.48 9.68
CA THR A 255 7.84 3.99 8.49
C THR A 255 7.21 2.70 7.96
N ALA A 256 6.81 1.79 8.85
CA ALA A 256 6.17 0.52 8.47
C ALA A 256 4.79 0.75 7.83
N GLU A 257 3.97 1.64 8.39
CA GLU A 257 2.67 2.00 7.82
C GLU A 257 2.82 2.70 6.47
N ALA A 258 3.77 3.64 6.35
CA ALA A 258 4.03 4.29 5.06
C ALA A 258 4.41 3.26 3.99
N PHE A 259 5.27 2.29 4.32
CA PHE A 259 5.63 1.22 3.39
C PHE A 259 4.44 0.34 3.01
N ALA A 260 3.69 -0.16 3.99
CA ALA A 260 2.56 -1.07 3.74
C ALA A 260 1.43 -0.41 2.95
N ASN A 261 1.11 0.84 3.25
CA ASN A 261 0.06 1.60 2.57
C ASN A 261 0.46 2.01 1.14
N ALA A 262 1.73 2.33 0.90
CA ALA A 262 2.25 2.50 -0.45
C ALA A 262 2.18 1.19 -1.25
N PHE A 263 2.53 0.05 -0.63
CA PHE A 263 2.43 -1.27 -1.27
C PHE A 263 1.01 -1.64 -1.69
N VAL A 264 -0.01 -1.34 -0.87
CA VAL A 264 -1.41 -1.51 -1.29
C VAL A 264 -1.68 -0.78 -2.60
N SER A 265 -1.24 0.48 -2.69
CA SER A 265 -1.45 1.35 -3.84
C SER A 265 -0.82 0.81 -5.14
N ASP A 266 0.16 -0.08 -5.02
CA ASP A 266 0.87 -0.69 -6.14
C ASP A 266 0.30 -2.01 -6.64
N VAL A 267 -0.58 -2.65 -5.88
CA VAL A 267 -0.98 -4.03 -6.17
C VAL A 267 -2.48 -4.24 -6.23
N VAL A 268 -3.29 -3.28 -5.79
CA VAL A 268 -4.76 -3.36 -5.89
C VAL A 268 -5.28 -2.58 -7.10
N ALA A 269 -6.49 -2.91 -7.55
CA ALA A 269 -7.12 -2.29 -8.71
C ALA A 269 -7.14 -0.76 -8.61
N GLY A 270 -6.85 -0.08 -9.72
CA GLY A 270 -6.66 1.37 -9.79
C GLY A 270 -5.25 1.84 -9.40
N THR A 271 -4.26 0.96 -9.54
CA THR A 271 -2.84 1.20 -9.25
C THR A 271 -2.33 2.52 -9.84
N GLU A 272 -2.74 2.84 -11.06
CA GLU A 272 -2.31 4.05 -11.78
C GLU A 272 -2.74 5.33 -11.06
N LEU A 273 -3.97 5.35 -10.54
CA LEU A 273 -4.44 6.46 -9.72
C LEU A 273 -3.80 6.42 -8.34
N LEU A 274 -3.86 5.28 -7.64
CA LEU A 274 -3.43 5.18 -6.24
C LEU A 274 -1.93 5.49 -6.09
N SER A 275 -1.08 4.93 -6.97
CA SER A 275 0.35 5.23 -6.97
C SER A 275 0.62 6.70 -7.29
N PHE A 276 -0.10 7.31 -8.25
CA PHE A 276 0.03 8.74 -8.53
C PHE A 276 -0.33 9.60 -7.32
N LEU A 277 -1.38 9.22 -6.57
CA LEU A 277 -1.76 9.93 -5.35
C LEU A 277 -0.70 9.78 -4.26
N VAL A 278 -0.15 8.59 -4.02
CA VAL A 278 0.94 8.40 -3.06
C VAL A 278 2.18 9.21 -3.47
N GLU A 279 2.55 9.19 -4.75
CA GLU A 279 3.68 9.93 -5.31
C GLU A 279 3.55 11.44 -5.13
N THR A 280 2.41 12.01 -5.51
CA THR A 280 2.21 13.45 -5.44
C THR A 280 1.94 13.96 -4.03
N ALA A 281 1.47 13.10 -3.12
CA ALA A 281 1.24 13.46 -1.75
C ALA A 281 2.51 13.54 -0.90
N ALA A 282 3.50 12.67 -1.16
CA ALA A 282 4.79 12.65 -0.45
C ALA A 282 5.91 12.14 -1.38
N PRO A 283 6.40 12.99 -2.30
CA PRO A 283 7.28 12.58 -3.40
C PRO A 283 8.61 11.98 -2.92
N HIS A 284 9.22 12.54 -1.87
CA HIS A 284 10.50 12.03 -1.38
C HIS A 284 10.33 10.63 -0.77
N THR A 285 9.30 10.45 0.04
CA THR A 285 8.98 9.17 0.70
C THR A 285 8.61 8.11 -0.33
N HIS A 286 7.78 8.45 -1.32
CA HIS A 286 7.43 7.51 -2.38
C HIS A 286 8.66 7.11 -3.21
N ALA A 287 9.54 8.06 -3.57
CA ALA A 287 10.79 7.74 -4.27
C ALA A 287 11.69 6.80 -3.45
N ALA A 288 11.86 7.06 -2.16
CA ALA A 288 12.61 6.18 -1.26
C ALA A 288 11.97 4.79 -1.12
N TYR A 289 10.63 4.74 -1.05
CA TYR A 289 9.85 3.50 -1.08
C TYR A 289 10.11 2.69 -2.35
N ARG A 290 10.08 3.31 -3.53
CA ARG A 290 10.38 2.65 -4.81
C ARG A 290 11.79 2.04 -4.84
N VAL A 291 12.78 2.81 -4.40
CA VAL A 291 14.17 2.33 -4.32
C VAL A 291 14.27 1.13 -3.38
N LEU A 292 13.62 1.21 -2.21
CA LEU A 292 13.63 0.12 -1.24
C LEU A 292 12.93 -1.13 -1.77
N LEU A 293 11.76 -0.98 -2.37
CA LEU A 293 10.95 -2.07 -2.92
C LEU A 293 11.70 -2.82 -4.02
N ARG A 294 12.29 -2.09 -4.98
CA ARG A 294 13.14 -2.67 -6.03
C ARG A 294 14.30 -3.48 -5.44
N ARG A 295 15.00 -2.89 -4.47
CA ARG A 295 16.12 -3.53 -3.77
C ARG A 295 15.71 -4.82 -3.06
N ILE A 296 14.53 -4.86 -2.44
CA ILE A 296 14.00 -6.10 -1.84
C ILE A 296 13.74 -7.15 -2.93
N GLY A 297 13.12 -6.76 -4.04
CA GLY A 297 12.91 -7.66 -5.19
C GLY A 297 14.19 -8.21 -5.81
N GLU A 298 15.30 -7.47 -5.73
CA GLU A 298 16.64 -7.89 -6.16
C GLU A 298 17.42 -8.71 -5.11
N GLY A 299 16.84 -8.93 -3.91
CA GLY A 299 17.53 -9.55 -2.78
C GLY A 299 18.57 -8.65 -2.09
N ARG A 300 18.67 -7.38 -2.48
CA ARG A 300 19.66 -6.41 -1.97
C ARG A 300 19.10 -5.64 -0.77
N CYS A 301 19.16 -6.22 0.42
CA CYS A 301 18.54 -5.62 1.61
C CYS A 301 19.36 -4.52 2.34
N ARG A 302 20.34 -3.89 1.67
CA ARG A 302 21.10 -2.72 2.18
C ARG A 302 21.37 -1.69 1.06
N PRO A 303 21.03 -0.41 1.28
CA PRO A 303 21.63 0.71 0.57
C PRO A 303 23.12 0.90 0.92
N SER A 304 23.98 0.04 0.39
CA SER A 304 25.43 0.25 0.22
C SER A 304 25.82 -0.77 -0.86
N ASP A 305 26.19 -0.40 -2.10
CA ASP A 305 27.47 0.20 -2.45
C ASP A 305 27.35 1.02 -3.75
N GLY A 306 27.31 2.36 -3.70
CA GLY A 306 27.25 3.14 -4.95
C GLY A 306 27.22 4.66 -4.91
N CYS A 307 27.22 5.30 -3.73
CA CYS A 307 27.48 6.75 -3.61
C CYS A 307 28.69 7.01 -2.70
N ARG A 308 29.80 6.28 -2.92
CA ARG A 308 31.10 6.91 -2.78
C ARG A 308 31.32 7.58 -4.13
N GLU A 309 31.26 8.90 -4.15
CA GLU A 309 31.90 9.68 -5.20
C GLU A 309 33.27 9.06 -5.44
N ARG A 310 33.52 8.64 -6.67
CA ARG A 310 34.88 8.46 -7.15
C ARG A 310 35.48 9.85 -7.12
N SER A 311 36.13 10.21 -6.03
CA SER A 311 37.27 11.12 -6.10
C SER A 311 38.42 10.34 -6.75
N ASP A 312 38.24 10.03 -8.04
CA ASP A 312 39.35 9.81 -8.93
C ASP A 312 39.89 11.21 -9.25
N SER A 313 40.97 11.60 -8.57
CA SER A 313 42.01 12.35 -9.25
C SER A 313 43.37 11.89 -8.74
N PRO A 314 44.30 11.61 -9.66
CA PRO A 314 45.55 10.92 -9.41
C PRO A 314 46.65 11.88 -8.95
N ALA A 315 47.69 11.28 -8.36
CA ALA A 315 49.08 11.76 -8.23
C ALA A 315 49.30 13.18 -7.68
#